data_AF-A0A1E5L3J5-F1
#
_entry.id   AF-A0A1E5L3J5-F1
#
_cell.length_a   1.000
_cell.length_b   1.000
_cell.length_c   1.000
_cell.angle_alpha   90.00
_cell.angle_beta   90.00
_cell.angle_gamma   90.00
#
_symmetry.space_group_name_H-M   'P 1'
#
loop_
_entity.id
_entity.type
_entity.pdbx_description
1 polymer ?
#
loop_
_entity_poly.entity_id
_entity_poly.type
_entity_poly.pdbx_seq_one_letter_code
_entity_poly.pdbx_strand_id
1 'polypeptide(L)'
;MKMDKQLSKDFIDKREQLDDRNYLITTIAYHIAPTSAGKKPSNLLSFTSGGRNLHKLWKQYQYLFANDPFVSFFEIRTQPDSSLVLFYNPQMLQDILFQRKNMAFLKGYGYHEHMSTEDCLHQLKKHFDESCPHEIGIFLGIPLEDVCGFIKNAGQNCLLCGYWKVYHDAERAKHVFAAFDQAKATVLKELDEWL
;
A
#
# COMPACT_ATOMS: atom_id res chain seq x y z
N MET A 1 -20.66 3.13 -8.22
CA MET A 1 -20.17 1.78 -8.60
C MET A 1 -20.08 1.53 -10.12
N LYS A 2 -21.00 1.99 -10.98
CA LYS A 2 -20.85 1.85 -12.45
C LYS A 2 -19.93 2.90 -13.09
N MET A 3 -20.00 4.15 -12.63
CA MET A 3 -19.18 5.27 -13.14
C MET A 3 -17.67 5.06 -12.87
N ASP A 4 -17.34 4.51 -11.70
CA ASP A 4 -15.97 4.25 -11.26
C ASP A 4 -15.26 3.16 -12.09
N LYS A 5 -16.00 2.14 -12.54
CA LYS A 5 -15.48 1.08 -13.40
C LYS A 5 -15.18 1.56 -14.82
N GLN A 6 -15.98 2.46 -15.37
CA GLN A 6 -15.75 3.01 -16.71
C GLN A 6 -14.56 3.96 -16.70
N LEU A 7 -14.50 4.88 -15.74
CA LEU A 7 -13.35 5.78 -15.52
C LEU A 7 -12.04 5.00 -15.31
N SER A 8 -12.08 3.92 -14.52
CA SER A 8 -10.91 3.05 -14.33
C SER A 8 -10.44 2.40 -15.63
N LYS A 9 -11.37 1.99 -16.50
CA LYS A 9 -11.03 1.36 -17.79
C LYS A 9 -10.45 2.39 -18.75
N ASP A 10 -11.09 3.54 -18.90
CA ASP A 10 -10.64 4.61 -19.80
C ASP A 10 -9.26 5.12 -19.39
N PHE A 11 -9.01 5.26 -18.09
CA PHE A 11 -7.68 5.59 -17.57
C PHE A 11 -6.64 4.52 -17.92
N ILE A 12 -6.95 3.22 -17.73
CA ILE A 12 -6.02 2.15 -18.10
C ILE A 12 -5.67 2.24 -19.59
N ASP A 13 -6.67 2.38 -20.46
CA ASP A 13 -6.47 2.44 -21.91
C ASP A 13 -5.63 3.66 -22.34
N LYS A 14 -5.92 4.85 -21.78
CA LYS A 14 -5.12 6.07 -22.01
C LYS A 14 -3.68 5.92 -21.48
N ARG A 15 -3.54 5.38 -20.27
CA ARG A 15 -2.24 5.23 -19.60
C ARG A 15 -1.28 4.36 -20.41
N GLU A 16 -1.76 3.29 -21.07
CA GLU A 16 -0.90 2.43 -21.90
C GLU A 16 -0.21 3.18 -23.06
N GLN A 17 -0.78 4.31 -23.52
CA GLN A 17 -0.20 5.15 -24.56
C GLN A 17 0.87 6.13 -24.06
N LEU A 18 1.02 6.25 -22.74
CA LEU A 18 2.04 7.12 -22.14
C LEU A 18 3.44 6.57 -22.36
N ASP A 19 4.42 7.48 -22.44
CA ASP A 19 5.82 7.12 -22.29
C ASP A 19 6.08 6.43 -20.94
N ASP A 20 7.20 5.71 -20.86
CA ASP A 20 7.57 4.92 -19.69
C ASP A 20 7.60 5.71 -18.37
N ARG A 21 8.05 6.97 -18.42
CA ARG A 21 8.13 7.83 -17.23
C ARG A 21 6.74 8.17 -16.71
N ASN A 22 5.88 8.67 -17.60
CA ASN A 22 4.52 9.06 -17.26
C ASN A 22 3.64 7.84 -16.92
N TYR A 23 3.86 6.70 -17.57
CA TYR A 23 3.23 5.43 -17.21
C TYR A 23 3.52 5.04 -15.75
N LEU A 24 4.79 5.10 -15.34
CA LEU A 24 5.18 4.77 -13.97
C LEU A 24 4.56 5.75 -12.98
N ILE A 25 4.68 7.06 -13.22
CA ILE A 25 4.19 8.10 -12.31
C ILE A 25 2.68 7.95 -12.09
N THR A 26 1.91 7.86 -13.17
CA THR A 26 0.44 7.73 -13.10
C THR A 26 0.02 6.42 -12.45
N THR A 27 0.74 5.32 -12.70
CA THR A 27 0.51 4.03 -12.03
C THR A 27 0.71 4.15 -10.52
N ILE A 28 1.84 4.70 -10.08
CA ILE A 28 2.13 4.88 -8.66
C ILE A 28 1.09 5.81 -8.04
N ALA A 29 0.85 6.99 -8.63
CA ALA A 29 -0.10 7.99 -8.14
C ALA A 29 -1.50 7.39 -7.91
N TYR A 30 -2.02 6.62 -8.86
CA TYR A 30 -3.30 5.92 -8.71
C TYR A 30 -3.29 4.93 -7.54
N HIS A 31 -2.24 4.11 -7.41
CA HIS A 31 -2.20 3.09 -6.37
C HIS A 31 -1.98 3.65 -4.97
N ILE A 32 -1.20 4.73 -4.83
CA ILE A 32 -0.91 5.38 -3.56
C ILE A 32 -1.92 6.47 -3.21
N ALA A 33 -2.92 6.73 -4.07
CA ALA A 33 -3.93 7.77 -3.86
C ALA A 33 -4.56 7.77 -2.44
N PRO A 34 -4.90 6.61 -1.83
CA PRO A 34 -5.38 6.61 -0.45
C PRO A 34 -4.33 7.07 0.57
N THR A 35 -3.04 6.80 0.34
CA THR A 35 -1.94 7.22 1.22
C THR A 35 -1.63 8.70 1.04
N SER A 36 -1.53 9.19 -0.20
CA SER A 36 -1.31 10.62 -0.46
C SER A 36 -2.49 11.49 0.01
N ALA A 37 -3.72 10.98 -0.02
CA ALA A 37 -4.91 11.64 0.54
C ALA A 37 -5.06 11.51 2.07
N GLY A 38 -4.08 10.93 2.77
CA GLY A 38 -4.10 10.76 4.23
C GLY A 38 -5.21 9.83 4.75
N LYS A 39 -5.68 8.90 3.92
CA LYS A 39 -6.71 7.90 4.28
C LYS A 39 -6.12 6.57 4.70
N LYS A 40 -4.89 6.28 4.28
CA LYS A 40 -4.19 5.03 4.55
C LYS A 40 -2.74 5.32 4.98
N PRO A 41 -2.17 4.58 5.94
CA PRO A 41 -0.78 4.81 6.34
C PRO A 41 0.21 4.37 5.27
N SER A 42 -0.11 3.33 4.47
CA SER A 42 0.80 2.85 3.44
C SER A 42 0.15 1.99 2.33
N ASN A 43 0.88 1.82 1.23
CA ASN A 43 0.60 0.93 0.11
C ASN A 43 1.85 0.11 -0.21
N LEU A 44 1.69 -1.20 -0.36
CA LEU A 44 2.75 -2.10 -0.81
C LEU A 44 2.58 -2.35 -2.31
N LEU A 45 3.59 -1.99 -3.11
CA LEU A 45 3.59 -2.16 -4.56
C LEU A 45 4.73 -3.08 -5.00
N SER A 46 4.43 -3.96 -5.96
CA SER A 46 5.42 -4.84 -6.59
C SER A 46 5.66 -4.36 -8.01
N PHE A 47 6.89 -3.94 -8.29
CA PHE A 47 7.36 -3.59 -9.62
C PHE A 47 8.08 -4.79 -10.21
N THR A 48 7.52 -5.42 -11.23
CA THR A 48 8.08 -6.62 -11.87
C THR A 48 8.56 -6.32 -13.29
N SER A 49 9.36 -7.22 -13.85
CA SER A 49 9.86 -7.14 -15.21
C SER A 49 8.85 -7.60 -16.29
N GLY A 50 7.67 -8.09 -15.89
CA GLY A 50 6.65 -8.61 -16.81
C GLY A 50 5.86 -7.52 -17.54
N GLY A 51 5.57 -7.73 -18.83
CA GLY A 51 4.89 -6.73 -19.65
C GLY A 51 5.77 -5.51 -19.89
N ARG A 52 5.26 -4.31 -19.59
CA ARG A 52 6.08 -3.10 -19.51
C ARG A 52 6.93 -3.19 -18.24
N ASN A 53 8.26 -3.21 -18.39
CA ASN A 53 9.22 -3.56 -17.33
C ASN A 53 9.26 -2.51 -16.20
N LEU A 54 8.27 -2.54 -15.31
CA LEU A 54 8.11 -1.63 -14.20
C LEU A 54 9.28 -1.68 -13.21
N HIS A 55 9.94 -2.83 -13.06
CA HIS A 55 11.15 -2.93 -12.23
C HIS A 55 12.26 -1.99 -12.72
N LYS A 56 12.57 -2.03 -14.03
CA LYS A 56 13.56 -1.14 -14.64
C LYS A 56 13.14 0.32 -14.51
N LEU A 57 11.87 0.62 -14.78
CA LEU A 57 11.35 1.99 -14.69
C LEU A 57 11.42 2.53 -13.26
N TRP A 58 11.06 1.72 -12.26
CA TRP A 58 11.20 2.08 -10.86
C TRP A 58 12.65 2.42 -10.52
N LYS A 59 13.61 1.56 -10.87
CA LYS A 59 15.04 1.83 -10.60
C LYS A 59 15.53 3.11 -11.28
N GLN A 60 15.02 3.40 -12.47
CA GLN A 60 15.39 4.59 -13.23
C GLN A 60 14.76 5.88 -12.69
N TYR A 61 13.51 5.83 -12.21
CA TYR A 61 12.71 7.04 -11.93
C TYR A 61 12.28 7.20 -10.46
N GLN A 62 12.65 6.30 -9.55
CA GLN A 62 12.30 6.39 -8.12
C GLN A 62 12.72 7.72 -7.46
N TYR A 63 13.78 8.36 -7.96
CA TYR A 63 14.24 9.66 -7.45
C TYR A 63 13.17 10.76 -7.53
N LEU A 64 12.19 10.61 -8.43
CA LEU A 64 11.06 11.54 -8.55
C LEU A 64 10.17 11.56 -7.31
N PHE A 65 10.21 10.50 -6.49
CA PHE A 65 9.40 10.36 -5.28
C PHE A 65 10.20 10.65 -3.99
N ALA A 66 11.50 10.94 -4.09
CA ALA A 66 12.36 11.10 -2.91
C ALA A 66 12.03 12.35 -2.07
N ASN A 67 11.46 13.38 -2.68
CA ASN A 67 11.13 14.67 -2.04
C ASN A 67 9.61 14.94 -2.02
N ASP A 68 8.78 13.91 -2.12
CA ASP A 68 7.34 14.08 -2.00
C ASP A 68 6.99 14.48 -0.55
N PRO A 69 6.22 15.57 -0.34
CA PRO A 69 5.96 16.10 1.00
C PRO A 69 4.96 15.26 1.81
N PHE A 70 4.23 14.34 1.19
CA PHE A 70 3.16 13.56 1.83
C PHE A 70 3.48 12.07 1.91
N VAL A 71 4.32 11.55 1.00
CA VAL A 71 4.63 10.13 0.87
C VAL A 71 6.13 9.91 0.84
N SER A 72 6.61 8.99 1.67
CA SER A 72 7.95 8.42 1.57
C SER A 72 7.87 6.99 1.04
N PHE A 73 9.00 6.42 0.63
CA PHE A 73 9.05 5.03 0.20
C PHE A 73 10.22 4.27 0.82
N PHE A 74 10.05 2.97 1.00
CA PHE A 74 11.07 2.07 1.50
C PHE A 74 11.09 0.76 0.69
N GLU A 75 12.25 0.38 0.15
CA GLU A 75 12.41 -0.87 -0.57
C GLU A 75 12.52 -2.06 0.39
N ILE A 76 11.39 -2.75 0.57
CA ILE A 76 11.27 -3.95 1.41
C ILE A 76 12.09 -5.09 0.81
N ARG A 77 11.98 -5.34 -0.49
CA ARG A 77 12.73 -6.42 -1.15
C ARG A 77 13.13 -6.02 -2.56
N THR A 78 14.37 -6.28 -2.95
CA THR A 78 14.85 -6.11 -4.32
C THR A 78 15.45 -7.43 -4.80
N GLN A 79 14.93 -7.93 -5.91
CA GLN A 79 15.36 -9.12 -6.63
C GLN A 79 15.79 -8.72 -8.06
N PRO A 80 16.47 -9.59 -8.82
CA PRO A 80 16.95 -9.25 -10.17
C PRO A 80 15.85 -8.79 -11.16
N ASP A 81 14.62 -9.24 -10.95
CA ASP A 81 13.48 -9.02 -11.84
C ASP A 81 12.31 -8.29 -11.17
N SER A 82 12.45 -7.92 -9.90
CA SER A 82 11.37 -7.26 -9.15
C SER A 82 11.83 -6.42 -7.96
N SER A 83 11.02 -5.42 -7.62
CA SER A 83 11.17 -4.62 -6.40
C SER A 83 9.83 -4.53 -5.67
N LEU A 84 9.83 -4.87 -4.38
CA LEU A 84 8.71 -4.70 -3.48
C LEU A 84 8.95 -3.44 -2.63
N VAL A 85 8.08 -2.46 -2.78
CA VAL A 85 8.26 -1.12 -2.22
C VAL A 85 7.03 -0.74 -1.39
N LEU A 86 7.28 -0.29 -0.16
CA LEU A 86 6.27 0.28 0.70
C LEU A 86 6.27 1.80 0.53
N PHE A 87 5.19 2.35 0.00
CA PHE A 87 4.92 3.79 0.01
C PHE A 87 4.10 4.12 1.24
N TYR A 88 4.50 5.11 2.03
CA TYR A 88 3.85 5.38 3.31
C TYR A 88 3.83 6.87 3.64
N ASN A 89 2.80 7.28 4.38
CA ASN A 89 2.79 8.57 5.04
C ASN A 89 3.59 8.44 6.36
N PRO A 90 4.69 9.20 6.57
CA PRO A 90 5.55 9.03 7.73
C PRO A 90 4.83 9.14 9.08
N GLN A 91 4.00 10.15 9.23
CA GLN A 91 3.27 10.41 10.49
C GLN A 91 2.22 9.32 10.75
N MET A 92 1.38 9.02 9.76
CA MET A 92 0.33 8.00 9.93
C MET A 92 0.90 6.61 10.19
N LEU A 93 2.01 6.26 9.52
CA LEU A 93 2.67 4.97 9.76
C LEU A 93 3.20 4.90 11.19
N GLN A 94 3.87 5.95 11.66
CA GLN A 94 4.32 6.05 13.05
C GLN A 94 3.14 5.90 14.02
N ASP A 95 2.08 6.68 13.85
CA ASP A 95 0.91 6.65 14.73
C ASP A 95 0.28 5.25 14.79
N ILE A 96 0.20 4.54 13.66
CA ILE A 96 -0.35 3.19 13.60
C ILE A 96 0.58 2.17 14.27
N LEU A 97 1.89 2.21 14.03
CA LEU A 97 2.82 1.24 14.61
C LEU A 97 2.89 1.36 16.14
N PHE A 98 2.95 2.60 16.65
CA PHE A 98 3.13 2.88 18.08
C PHE A 98 1.81 2.99 18.87
N GLN A 99 0.66 2.76 18.22
CA GLN A 99 -0.59 2.52 18.95
C GLN A 99 -0.42 1.34 19.90
N ARG A 100 -0.76 1.53 21.18
CA ARG A 100 -0.56 0.54 22.26
C ARG A 100 -1.01 -0.87 21.87
N LYS A 101 -2.18 -1.01 21.25
CA LYS A 101 -2.72 -2.32 20.85
C LYS A 101 -1.91 -2.98 19.73
N ASN A 102 -1.46 -2.20 18.76
CA ASN A 102 -0.67 -2.68 17.63
C ASN A 102 0.73 -3.04 18.10
N MET A 103 1.38 -2.19 18.89
CA MET A 103 2.70 -2.47 19.45
C MET A 103 2.69 -3.71 20.35
N ALA A 104 1.64 -3.93 21.15
CA ALA A 104 1.49 -5.14 21.96
C ALA A 104 1.46 -6.42 21.10
N PHE A 105 0.82 -6.39 19.93
CA PHE A 105 0.84 -7.48 18.96
C PHE A 105 2.21 -7.61 18.28
N LEU A 106 2.79 -6.49 17.81
CA LEU A 106 4.08 -6.46 17.13
C LEU A 106 5.23 -6.96 18.02
N LYS A 107 5.15 -6.82 19.34
CA LYS A 107 6.12 -7.43 20.27
C LYS A 107 6.32 -8.93 20.07
N GLY A 108 5.28 -9.67 19.67
CA GLY A 108 5.37 -11.09 19.35
C GLY A 108 6.27 -11.40 18.15
N TYR A 109 6.53 -10.40 17.31
CA TYR A 109 7.42 -10.46 16.15
C TYR A 109 8.74 -9.71 16.39
N GLY A 110 9.04 -9.35 17.65
CA GLY A 110 10.31 -8.74 18.04
C GLY A 110 10.39 -7.20 17.89
N TYR A 111 9.26 -6.50 17.72
CA TYR A 111 9.23 -5.03 17.69
C TYR A 111 9.08 -4.44 19.11
N HIS A 112 9.59 -3.24 19.37
CA HIS A 112 9.61 -2.64 20.72
C HIS A 112 9.26 -1.14 20.72
N GLU A 113 8.79 -0.60 21.85
CA GLU A 113 8.36 0.81 21.97
C GLU A 113 9.47 1.84 21.72
N HIS A 114 10.72 1.45 21.90
CA HIS A 114 11.88 2.34 21.73
C HIS A 114 12.44 2.35 20.30
N MET A 115 11.89 1.54 19.41
CA MET A 115 12.25 1.55 18.00
C MET A 115 11.77 2.84 17.33
N SER A 116 12.51 3.30 16.34
CA SER A 116 12.00 4.29 15.38
C SER A 116 11.12 3.61 14.31
N THR A 117 10.37 4.40 13.56
CA THR A 117 9.66 3.90 12.36
C THR A 117 10.63 3.26 11.37
N GLU A 118 11.85 3.79 11.24
CA GLU A 118 12.88 3.24 10.37
C GLU A 118 13.39 1.87 10.85
N ASP A 119 13.58 1.68 12.16
CA ASP A 119 13.94 0.38 12.73
C ASP A 119 12.85 -0.67 12.43
N CYS A 120 11.58 -0.28 12.61
CA CYS A 120 10.44 -1.14 12.27
C CYS A 120 10.42 -1.52 10.78
N LEU A 121 10.74 -0.59 9.87
CA LEU A 121 10.82 -0.87 8.43
C LEU A 121 11.95 -1.85 8.09
N HIS A 122 13.12 -1.70 8.72
CA HIS A 122 14.24 -2.61 8.54
C HIS A 122 13.95 -4.01 9.11
N GLN A 123 13.24 -4.10 10.23
CA GLN A 123 12.82 -5.39 10.78
C GLN A 123 11.79 -6.08 9.89
N LEU A 124 10.78 -5.34 9.42
CA LEU A 124 9.80 -5.85 8.46
C LEU A 124 10.50 -6.43 7.21
N LYS A 125 11.49 -5.70 6.67
CA LYS A 125 12.31 -6.16 5.55
C LYS A 125 12.99 -7.50 5.80
N LYS A 126 13.58 -7.71 6.98
CA LYS A 126 14.19 -9.00 7.35
C LYS A 126 13.17 -10.15 7.33
N HIS A 127 11.96 -9.93 7.84
CA HIS A 127 10.94 -10.99 7.85
C HIS A 127 10.43 -11.33 6.44
N PHE A 128 10.47 -10.37 5.51
CA PHE A 128 10.14 -10.59 4.10
C PHE A 128 11.13 -11.48 3.33
N ASP A 129 12.32 -11.74 3.88
CA ASP A 129 13.31 -12.65 3.29
C ASP A 129 12.89 -14.12 3.47
N GLU A 130 12.13 -14.44 4.52
CA GLU A 130 11.61 -15.80 4.78
C GLU A 130 10.28 -16.04 4.07
N SER A 131 9.31 -15.15 4.28
CA SER A 131 7.96 -15.23 3.71
C SER A 131 7.23 -13.89 3.81
N CYS A 132 6.01 -13.77 3.28
CA CYS A 132 5.21 -12.55 3.52
C CYS A 132 4.74 -12.53 4.98
N PRO A 133 5.24 -11.61 5.82
CA PRO A 133 5.03 -11.68 7.26
C PRO A 133 3.65 -11.14 7.63
N HIS A 134 2.96 -11.76 8.58
CA HIS A 134 1.56 -11.42 8.89
C HIS A 134 1.37 -10.01 9.42
N GLU A 135 2.36 -9.48 10.14
CA GLU A 135 2.32 -8.14 10.69
C GLU A 135 2.35 -7.02 9.64
N ILE A 136 2.64 -7.32 8.36
CA ILE A 136 2.48 -6.37 7.25
C ILE A 136 1.08 -5.73 7.24
N GLY A 137 0.07 -6.46 7.73
CA GLY A 137 -1.28 -5.92 7.85
C GLY A 137 -1.33 -4.65 8.71
N ILE A 138 -0.58 -4.59 9.80
CA ILE A 138 -0.51 -3.41 10.67
C ILE A 138 0.14 -2.24 9.93
N PHE A 139 1.25 -2.46 9.22
CA PHE A 139 1.91 -1.42 8.42
C PHE A 139 0.97 -0.86 7.34
N LEU A 140 0.10 -1.71 6.78
CA LEU A 140 -0.92 -1.34 5.79
C LEU A 140 -2.16 -0.65 6.40
N GLY A 141 -2.21 -0.49 7.72
CA GLY A 141 -3.34 0.08 8.44
C GLY A 141 -4.55 -0.85 8.56
N ILE A 142 -4.37 -2.15 8.34
CA ILE A 142 -5.40 -3.14 8.58
C ILE A 142 -5.66 -3.20 10.09
N PRO A 143 -6.92 -3.17 10.53
CA PRO A 143 -7.27 -3.28 11.94
C PRO A 143 -6.69 -4.55 12.56
N LEU A 144 -6.12 -4.45 13.76
CA LEU A 144 -5.52 -5.57 14.48
C LEU A 144 -6.47 -6.78 14.57
N GLU A 145 -7.75 -6.52 14.79
CA GLU A 145 -8.78 -7.55 14.91
C GLU A 145 -8.93 -8.36 13.61
N ASP A 146 -8.79 -7.70 12.46
CA ASP A 146 -8.81 -8.35 11.14
C ASP A 146 -7.48 -9.06 10.82
N VAL A 147 -6.33 -8.52 11.26
CA VAL A 147 -5.03 -9.19 11.13
C VAL A 147 -5.04 -10.50 11.92
N CYS A 148 -5.42 -10.44 13.20
CA CYS A 148 -5.56 -11.63 14.05
C CYS A 148 -6.59 -12.61 13.48
N GLY A 149 -7.71 -12.11 12.95
CA GLY A 149 -8.73 -12.92 12.28
C GLY A 149 -8.19 -13.66 11.05
N PHE A 150 -7.41 -12.98 10.21
CA PHE A 150 -6.77 -13.58 9.04
C PHE A 150 -5.81 -14.71 9.44
N ILE A 151 -4.96 -14.49 10.45
CA ILE A 151 -4.03 -15.49 10.97
C ILE A 151 -4.81 -16.69 11.52
N LYS A 152 -5.77 -16.47 12.42
CA LYS A 152 -6.55 -17.53 13.08
C LYS A 152 -7.31 -18.41 12.09
N ASN A 153 -7.81 -17.83 11.01
CA ASN A 153 -8.62 -18.54 10.01
C ASN A 153 -7.81 -18.98 8.78
N ALA A 154 -6.48 -18.84 8.79
CA ALA A 154 -5.62 -19.10 7.62
C ALA A 154 -6.16 -18.44 6.32
N GLY A 155 -6.69 -17.22 6.46
CA GLY A 155 -7.29 -16.45 5.37
C GLY A 155 -8.65 -16.96 4.86
N GLN A 156 -9.30 -17.92 5.51
CA GLN A 156 -10.64 -18.41 5.14
C GLN A 156 -11.74 -17.73 5.97
N ASN A 157 -13.02 -17.97 5.64
CA ASN A 157 -14.19 -17.58 6.44
C ASN A 157 -14.29 -16.08 6.81
N CYS A 158 -13.89 -15.18 5.92
CA CYS A 158 -14.04 -13.73 6.14
C CYS A 158 -15.49 -13.27 5.96
N LEU A 159 -15.89 -12.24 6.70
CA LEU A 159 -17.21 -11.59 6.60
C LEU A 159 -17.36 -10.80 5.29
N LEU A 160 -16.27 -10.19 4.84
CA LEU A 160 -16.19 -9.37 3.63
C LEU A 160 -14.78 -9.46 3.04
N CYS A 161 -14.69 -9.44 1.71
CA CYS A 161 -13.42 -9.39 1.00
C CYS A 161 -13.42 -8.15 0.09
N GLY A 162 -12.41 -7.29 0.23
CA GLY A 162 -12.20 -6.10 -0.59
C GLY A 162 -10.73 -5.71 -0.60
N TYR A 163 -10.38 -4.55 -0.03
CA TYR A 163 -8.97 -4.15 0.13
C TYR A 163 -8.21 -5.04 1.11
N TRP A 164 -8.90 -5.66 2.07
CA TRP A 164 -8.41 -6.76 2.88
C TRP A 164 -9.57 -7.74 3.17
N LYS A 165 -9.24 -8.87 3.83
CA LYS A 165 -10.24 -9.83 4.33
C LYS A 165 -10.68 -9.42 5.73
N VAL A 166 -11.97 -9.11 5.88
CA VAL A 166 -12.56 -8.57 7.11
C VAL A 166 -13.09 -9.70 7.98
N TYR A 167 -12.80 -9.67 9.27
CA TYR A 167 -13.17 -10.67 10.25
C TYR A 167 -13.95 -10.12 11.43
N HIS A 168 -13.89 -8.80 11.67
CA HIS A 168 -14.53 -8.19 12.82
C HIS A 168 -15.70 -7.26 12.46
N ASP A 169 -15.46 -6.20 11.68
CA ASP A 169 -16.45 -5.15 11.45
C ASP A 169 -16.59 -4.84 9.95
N ALA A 170 -17.53 -5.55 9.31
CA ALA A 170 -17.79 -5.43 7.88
C ALA A 170 -18.33 -4.05 7.47
N GLU A 171 -19.15 -3.41 8.31
CA GLU A 171 -19.72 -2.10 7.98
C GLU A 171 -18.66 -1.01 8.05
N ARG A 172 -17.83 -0.98 9.09
CA ARG A 172 -16.69 -0.05 9.14
C ARG A 172 -15.73 -0.29 7.96
N ALA A 173 -15.45 -1.54 7.62
CA ALA A 173 -14.59 -1.86 6.49
C ALA A 173 -15.14 -1.32 5.16
N LYS A 174 -16.47 -1.42 4.91
CA LYS A 174 -17.10 -0.83 3.72
C LYS A 174 -16.90 0.69 3.65
N HIS A 175 -17.02 1.39 4.78
CA HIS A 175 -16.79 2.84 4.82
C HIS A 175 -15.32 3.18 4.50
N VAL A 176 -14.37 2.42 5.03
CA VAL A 176 -12.94 2.60 4.73
C VAL A 176 -12.64 2.30 3.26
N PHE A 177 -13.20 1.22 2.70
CA PHE A 177 -13.05 0.89 1.28
C PHE A 177 -13.59 2.00 0.38
N ALA A 178 -14.77 2.54 0.69
CA ALA A 178 -15.36 3.64 -0.06
C ALA A 178 -14.48 4.90 -0.03
N ALA A 179 -13.84 5.20 1.10
CA ALA A 179 -12.89 6.32 1.20
C ALA A 179 -11.64 6.09 0.32
N PHE A 180 -11.16 4.85 0.20
CA PHE A 180 -10.05 4.52 -0.68
C PHE A 180 -10.44 4.63 -2.16
N ASP A 181 -11.63 4.15 -2.52
CA ASP A 181 -12.17 4.28 -3.87
C ASP A 181 -12.35 5.76 -4.24
N GLN A 182 -12.87 6.58 -3.32
CA GLN A 182 -13.00 8.02 -3.54
C GLN A 182 -11.65 8.69 -3.78
N ALA A 183 -10.61 8.37 -3.00
CA ALA A 183 -9.28 8.93 -3.19
C ALA A 183 -8.71 8.59 -4.58
N LYS A 184 -8.88 7.33 -5.01
CA LYS A 184 -8.49 6.90 -6.36
C LYS A 184 -9.28 7.61 -7.46
N ALA A 185 -10.59 7.75 -7.29
CA ALA A 185 -11.45 8.43 -8.26
C ALA A 185 -11.09 9.92 -8.42
N THR A 186 -10.64 10.59 -7.36
CA THR A 186 -10.12 11.96 -7.45
C THR A 186 -8.86 12.02 -8.31
N VAL A 187 -7.87 11.17 -8.02
CA VAL A 187 -6.63 11.12 -8.81
C VAL A 187 -6.91 10.76 -10.27
N LEU A 188 -7.84 9.84 -10.54
CA LEU A 188 -8.23 9.50 -11.91
C LEU A 188 -8.76 10.71 -12.69
N LYS A 189 -9.57 11.58 -12.07
CA LYS A 189 -10.09 12.79 -12.71
C LYS A 189 -8.98 13.81 -12.98
N GLU A 190 -8.09 14.02 -12.02
CA GLU A 190 -6.95 14.94 -12.17
C GLU A 190 -6.00 14.47 -13.28
N LEU A 191 -5.78 13.16 -13.38
CA LEU A 191 -4.96 12.58 -14.44
C LEU A 191 -5.66 12.62 -15.80
N ASP A 192 -6.97 12.46 -15.86
CA ASP A 192 -7.73 12.55 -17.13
C ASP A 192 -7.68 13.95 -17.75
N GLU A 193 -7.58 15.00 -16.92
CA GLU A 193 -7.34 16.38 -17.38
C GLU A 193 -5.91 16.59 -17.93
N TRP A 194 -4.98 15.73 -17.50
CA TRP A 194 -3.57 15.77 -17.91
C TRP A 194 -3.25 14.89 -19.13
N LEU A 195 -4.16 13.96 -19.48
CA LEU A 195 -4.00 12.91 -20.52
C LEU A 195 -4.94 13.12 -21.72
#